data_AF-A0A3B0V9S3-F1
#
_entry.id   AF-A0A3B0V9S3-F1
#
_cell.length_a   1.000
_cell.length_b   1.000
_cell.length_c   1.000
_cell.angle_alpha   90.00
_cell.angle_beta   90.00
_cell.angle_gamma   90.00
#
_symmetry.space_group_name_H-M   'P 1'
#
loop_
_entity.id
_entity.type
_entity.pdbx_description
1 polymer ?
#
loop_
_entity_poly.entity_id
_entity_poly.type
_entity_poly.pdbx_seq_one_letter_code
_entity_poly.pdbx_strand_id
1 'polypeptide(L)' 'MSQEENEDTATYKVVVNHEEQYSIWSAEREIPIGWRDVGKQGSKEYCL' A
#
# COMPACT_ATOMS: atom_id res chain seq x y z
N MET A 1 9.06 -19.85 -3.04
CA MET A 1 8.07 -19.28 -2.09
C MET A 1 8.81 -18.18 -1.37
N SER A 2 8.97 -17.02 -2.00
CA SER A 2 10.03 -16.06 -1.66
C SER A 2 9.56 -14.65 -2.00
N GLN A 3 8.47 -14.23 -1.36
CA GLN A 3 8.01 -12.85 -1.38
C GLN A 3 7.75 -12.29 0.03
N GLU A 4 7.90 -13.10 1.09
CA GLU A 4 7.49 -12.71 2.45
C GLU A 4 8.64 -12.15 3.32
N GLU A 5 9.91 -12.42 3.01
CA GLU A 5 11.03 -12.08 3.91
C GLU A 5 11.50 -10.60 3.87
N ASN A 6 10.96 -9.76 2.99
CA ASN A 6 11.38 -8.35 2.84
C ASN A 6 10.22 -7.34 2.95
N GLU A 7 9.08 -7.76 3.50
CA GLU A 7 7.91 -6.89 3.69
C GLU A 7 7.73 -6.42 5.13
N ASP A 8 8.51 -6.95 6.07
CA ASP A 8 8.34 -6.71 7.52
C ASP A 8 8.76 -5.29 7.95
N THR A 9 9.68 -4.68 7.21
CA THR A 9 10.16 -3.30 7.47
C THR A 9 9.61 -2.26 6.50
N ALA A 10 8.94 -2.70 5.42
CA ALA A 10 8.42 -1.80 4.40
C ALA A 10 7.13 -1.14 4.89
N THR A 11 7.08 0.20 4.84
CA THR A 11 5.85 0.93 5.12
C THR A 11 4.96 0.91 3.88
N TYR A 12 3.70 0.53 4.06
CA TYR A 12 2.67 0.57 3.02
C TYR A 12 1.67 1.67 3.31
N LYS A 13 1.06 2.21 2.27
CA LYS A 13 -0.07 3.12 2.33
C LYS A 13 -1.24 2.51 1.57
N VAL A 14 -2.43 2.69 2.10
CA VAL A 14 -3.66 2.29 1.46
C VAL A 14 -3.99 3.35 0.41
N VAL A 15 -4.16 2.89 -0.82
CA VAL A 15 -4.58 3.70 -1.95
C VAL A 15 -5.93 3.21 -2.45
N VAL A 16 -6.74 4.14 -2.93
CA VAL A 16 -8.03 3.86 -3.57
C VAL A 16 -8.04 4.41 -4.98
N ASN A 17 -8.64 3.69 -5.92
CA ASN A 17 -8.83 4.19 -7.27
C ASN A 17 -10.21 4.89 -7.42
N HIS A 18 -10.54 5.28 -8.65
CA HIS A 18 -11.80 5.91 -9.01
C HIS A 18 -13.01 4.93 -9.00
N GLU A 19 -12.74 3.63 -8.98
CA GLU A 19 -13.76 2.56 -8.88
C GLU A 19 -13.95 2.09 -7.42
N GLU A 20 -13.46 2.86 -6.44
CA GLU A 20 -13.54 2.55 -5.01
C GLU A 20 -12.83 1.23 -4.61
N GLN A 21 -11.88 0.76 -5.43
CA GLN A 21 -11.05 -0.40 -5.11
C GLN A 21 -9.87 0.02 -4.22
N TYR A 22 -9.69 -0.70 -3.12
CA TYR A 22 -8.60 -0.48 -2.17
C TYR A 22 -7.42 -1.41 -2.47
N SER A 23 -6.21 -0.86 -2.42
CA SER A 23 -4.97 -1.62 -2.56
C SER A 23 -3.90 -1.07 -1.63
N ILE A 24 -2.92 -1.90 -1.28
CA ILE A 24 -1.75 -1.48 -0.52
C ILE A 24 -0.62 -1.15 -1.50
N TRP A 25 0.00 0.01 -1.32
CA TRP A 25 1.11 0.47 -2.14
C TRP A 25 2.30 0.81 -1.25
N SER A 26 3.53 0.60 -1.73
CA SER A 26 4.72 0.98 -0.98
C SER A 26 4.72 2.49 -0.71
N ALA A 27 4.86 2.89 0.55
CA ALA A 27 4.82 4.29 0.96
C ALA A 27 5.99 5.09 0.36
N GLU A 28 7.12 4.43 0.14
CA GLU A 28 8.33 4.98 -0.47
C GLU A 28 8.21 5.23 -1.98
N ARG A 29 7.20 4.67 -2.65
CA ARG A 29 6.96 4.87 -4.07
C ARG A 29 5.92 5.96 -4.31
N GLU A 30 6.08 6.67 -5.42
CA GLU A 30 5.05 7.58 -5.92
C GLU A 30 3.76 6.81 -6.24
N ILE A 31 2.62 7.46 -6.01
CA ILE A 31 1.31 6.85 -6.23
C ILE A 31 1.01 6.89 -7.73
N PRO A 32 0.58 5.76 -8.33
CA PRO A 32 0.22 5.74 -9.75
C PRO A 32 -0.92 6.70 -10.06
N ILE A 33 -0.91 7.25 -11.27
CA ILE A 33 -2.00 8.11 -11.76
C ILE A 33 -3.33 7.34 -11.71
N GLY A 34 -4.38 7.98 -11.18
CA GLY A 34 -5.69 7.36 -11.00
C GLY A 34 -5.89 6.64 -9.66
N TRP A 35 -4.85 6.59 -8.82
CA TRP A 35 -4.91 6.16 -7.43
C TRP A 35 -4.69 7.36 -6.50
N ARG A 36 -5.33 7.33 -5.34
CA ARG A 36 -5.17 8.35 -4.29
C ARG A 36 -4.93 7.68 -2.94
N ASP A 37 -4.06 8.26 -2.14
CA ASP A 37 -3.89 7.88 -0.74
C ASP A 37 -5.18 8.14 0.07
N VAL A 38 -5.51 7.24 1.00
CA VAL A 38 -6.67 7.39 1.91
C VAL A 38 -6.26 7.78 3.34
N GLY A 39 -5.00 8.13 3.56
CA GLY A 39 -4.43 8.55 4.84
C GLY A 39 -4.12 7.41 5.80
N LYS A 40 -4.27 6.15 5.37
CA LYS A 40 -3.94 4.97 6.18
C LYS A 40 -2.62 4.39 5.70
N GLN A 41 -1.61 4.40 6.57
CA GLN A 41 -0.30 3.84 6.30
C GLN A 41 0.22 3.04 7.51
N GLY A 42 1.01 2.01 7.26
CA GLY A 42 1.58 1.15 8.29
C GLY A 42 2.22 -0.10 7.69
N SER A 43 2.55 -1.05 8.55
CA SER A 43 3.03 -2.37 8.13
C SER A 43 1.95 -3.08 7.30
N LYS A 44 2.37 -4.07 6.50
CA LYS A 44 1.47 -4.87 5.68
C LYS A 44 0.29 -5.45 6.49
N GLU A 45 0.57 -5.95 7.69
CA GLU A 45 -0.44 -6.51 8.62
C GLU A 45 -1.45 -5.48 9.13
N TYR A 46 -1.09 -4.18 9.20
CA TYR A 46 -2.01 -3.12 9.63
C TYR A 46 -2.95 -2.66 8.50
N CYS A 47 -2.54 -2.90 7.26
CA CYS A 47 -3.22 -2.41 6.06
C CYS A 47 -4.08 -3.49 5.36
N LEU A 48 -3.85 -4.78 5.62
CA LEU A 48 -4.64 -5.92 5.13
C LEU A 48 -5.92 -6.17 5.94
#